data_AF-A0A8S0X9Y0-F1
#
_entry.id   AF-A0A8S0X9Y0-F1
#
_cell.length_a   1.000
_cell.length_b   1.000
_cell.length_c   1.000
_cell.angle_alpha   90.00
_cell.angle_beta   90.00
_cell.angle_gamma   90.00
#
_symmetry.space_group_name_H-M   'P 1'
#
loop_
_entity.id
_entity.type
_entity.pdbx_description
1 polymer ?
#
loop_
_entity_poly.entity_id
_entity_poly.type
_entity_poly.pdbx_seq_one_letter_code
_entity_poly.pdbx_strand_id
1 'polypeptide(L)' 'MRTFFAIQQDKTSNSGWQQCLNWARQQIKEDDTPVQLLTARGGDKEAVVIAEITVERERMIENGRVLPVKRLMHGKTEV' A
#
# COMPACT_ATOMS: atom_id res chain seq x y z
N MET A 1 -7.65 8.65 13.25
CA MET A 1 -6.81 7.44 13.05
C MET A 1 -6.33 7.44 11.60
N ARG A 2 -5.11 6.99 11.31
CA ARG A 2 -4.64 6.81 9.93
C ARG A 2 -4.80 5.35 9.53
N THR A 3 -5.27 5.12 8.32
CA THR A 3 -5.30 3.79 7.71
C THR A 3 -4.18 3.71 6.69
N PHE A 4 -3.52 2.57 6.64
CA PHE A 4 -2.49 2.29 5.65
C PHE A 4 -2.97 1.18 4.72
N PHE A 5 -2.51 1.26 3.49
CA PHE A 5 -2.78 0.28 2.46
C PHE A 5 -1.46 -0.13 1.83
N ALA A 6 -1.30 -1.42 1.56
CA ALA A 6 -0.31 -1.92 0.62
C ALA A 6 -1.03 -2.42 -0.62
N ILE A 7 -0.55 -2.06 -1.80
CA ILE A 7 -1.11 -2.51 -3.08
C ILE A 7 -0.02 -3.04 -3.99
N GLN A 8 -0.27 -4.22 -4.55
CA GLN A 8 0.54 -4.84 -5.60
C GLN A 8 -0.42 -5.35 -6.66
N GLN A 9 -0.46 -4.70 -7.83
CA GLN A 9 -1.39 -5.04 -8.90
C GLN A 9 -2.87 -5.12 -8.43
N ASP A 10 -3.48 -6.32 -8.41
CA ASP A 10 -4.85 -6.59 -7.96
C ASP A 10 -4.97 -7.01 -6.49
N LYS A 11 -3.84 -7.17 -5.79
CA LYS A 11 -3.77 -7.55 -4.39
C LYS A 11 -3.65 -6.32 -3.49
N THR A 12 -4.40 -6.35 -2.40
CA THR A 12 -4.41 -5.24 -1.43
C THR A 12 -4.46 -5.74 0.00
N SER A 13 -3.72 -5.10 0.89
CA SER A 13 -3.78 -5.31 2.34
C SER A 13 -4.03 -3.98 3.06
N ASN A 14 -4.92 -3.96 4.07
CA ASN A 14 -5.29 -2.75 4.80
C ASN A 14 -5.14 -2.90 6.33
N SER A 15 -3.98 -2.53 6.85
CA SER A 15 -3.65 -2.72 8.27
C SER A 15 -2.90 -1.52 8.84
N GLY A 16 -2.29 -1.70 10.01
CA GLY A 16 -1.28 -0.76 10.51
C GLY A 16 -0.06 -0.69 9.58
N TRP A 17 0.70 0.40 9.67
CA TRP A 17 1.90 0.63 8.86
C TRP A 17 2.86 -0.56 8.83
N GLN A 18 3.22 -1.08 10.01
CA GLN A 18 4.17 -2.19 10.13
C GLN A 18 3.67 -3.47 9.45
N GLN A 19 2.36 -3.74 9.50
CA GLN A 19 1.77 -4.92 8.88
C GLN A 19 1.76 -4.77 7.35
N CYS A 20 1.40 -3.58 6.84
CA CYS A 20 1.47 -3.28 5.40
C CYS A 20 2.91 -3.40 4.88
N LEU A 21 3.91 -2.93 5.64
CA LEU A 21 5.31 -3.05 5.29
C LEU A 21 5.79 -4.50 5.27
N ASN A 22 5.41 -5.29 6.28
CA ASN A 22 5.76 -6.71 6.33
C ASN A 22 5.12 -7.49 5.17
N TRP A 23 3.85 -7.21 4.87
CA TRP A 23 3.13 -7.79 3.73
C TRP A 23 3.82 -7.42 2.41
N ALA A 24 4.18 -6.14 2.21
CA ALA A 24 4.90 -5.68 1.02
C ALA A 24 6.23 -6.41 0.82
N ARG A 25 7.01 -6.56 1.90
CA ARG A 25 8.28 -7.30 1.88
C ARG A 25 8.10 -8.79 1.59
N GLN A 26 6.97 -9.39 1.97
CA GLN A 26 6.67 -10.78 1.64
C GLN A 26 6.28 -10.90 0.17
N GLN A 27 5.37 -10.05 -0.32
CA GLN A 27 4.93 -10.06 -1.71
C GLN A 27 6.08 -9.87 -2.70
N ILE A 28 7.01 -8.97 -2.40
CA ILE A 28 8.19 -8.72 -3.26
C ILE A 28 9.14 -9.91 -3.34
N LYS A 29 9.13 -10.82 -2.35
CA LYS A 29 9.91 -12.05 -2.41
C LYS A 29 9.23 -13.12 -3.27
N GLU A 30 7.92 -13.05 -3.44
CA GLU A 30 7.12 -13.98 -4.24
C GLU A 30 7.04 -13.50 -5.70
N ASP A 31 6.95 -12.20 -5.90
CA ASP A 31 6.81 -11.52 -7.19
C ASP A 31 7.55 -10.18 -7.14
N ASP A 32 8.51 -9.98 -8.04
CA ASP A 32 9.37 -8.78 -8.12
C ASP A 32 8.60 -7.47 -8.45
N THR A 33 7.27 -7.52 -8.61
CA THR A 33 6.44 -6.33 -8.83
C THR A 33 6.50 -5.38 -7.62
N PRO A 34 6.77 -4.07 -7.84
CA PRO A 34 6.78 -3.09 -6.77
C PRO A 34 5.45 -3.01 -6.00
N VAL A 35 5.55 -2.87 -4.69
CA VAL A 35 4.39 -2.69 -3.80
C VAL A 35 4.32 -1.23 -3.39
N GLN A 36 3.17 -0.59 -3.60
CA GLN A 36 2.96 0.79 -3.19
C GLN A 36 2.29 0.83 -1.83
N LEU A 37 2.80 1.70 -0.95
CA LEU A 37 2.21 1.97 0.36
C LEU A 37 1.48 3.30 0.31
N LEU A 38 0.21 3.28 0.74
CA LEU A 38 -0.65 4.45 0.79
C LEU A 38 -1.11 4.75 2.21
N THR A 39 -1.43 6.01 2.47
CA THR A 39 -2.08 6.42 3.71
C THR A 39 -3.32 7.26 3.44
N ALA A 40 -4.36 7.05 4.25
CA ALA A 40 -5.56 7.87 4.31
C ALA A 40 -5.84 8.28 5.75
N ARG A 41 -6.40 9.46 5.96
CA ARG A 41 -6.94 9.83 7.29
C ARG A 41 -8.34 9.23 7.43
N GLY A 42 -8.74 8.93 8.66
CA GLY A 42 -10.08 8.42 8.94
C GLY A 42 -11.14 9.39 8.42
N GLY A 43 -12.02 8.90 7.54
CA GLY A 43 -13.05 9.69 6.87
C GLY A 43 -12.68 10.20 5.48
N ASP A 44 -11.40 10.17 5.10
CA ASP A 44 -10.97 10.56 3.76
C ASP A 44 -11.42 9.52 2.73
N LYS A 45 -11.85 10.00 1.56
CA LYS A 45 -12.20 9.16 0.42
C LYS A 45 -11.00 8.84 -0.46
N GLU A 46 -9.86 9.40 -0.11
CA GLU A 46 -8.64 9.43 -0.92
C GLU A 46 -7.45 8.99 -0.04
N ALA A 47 -6.55 8.22 -0.64
CA ALA A 47 -5.30 7.80 -0.04
C ALA A 47 -4.14 8.27 -0.93
N VAL A 48 -3.04 8.66 -0.31
CA VAL A 48 -1.85 9.15 -1.01
C VAL A 48 -0.76 8.09 -0.94
N VAL A 49 -0.11 7.80 -2.07
CA VAL A 49 1.10 6.97 -2.10
C VAL A 49 2.22 7.70 -1.35
N ILE A 50 2.80 7.06 -0.35
CA ILE A 50 3.86 7.65 0.49
C ILE A 50 5.18 6.88 0.41
N ALA A 51 5.13 5.62 -0.04
CA ALA A 51 6.32 4.83 -0.26
C ALA A 51 6.08 3.77 -1.35
N GLU A 52 7.16 3.29 -1.92
CA GLU A 52 7.22 2.15 -2.82
C GLU A 52 8.30 1.21 -2.32
N ILE A 53 7.95 -0.07 -2.22
CA ILE A 53 8.86 -1.13 -1.83
C ILE A 53 9.19 -1.90 -3.11
N THR A 54 10.48 -2.15 -3.31
CA THR A 54 11.02 -2.95 -4.43
C THR A 54 11.95 -4.02 -3.87
N VAL A 55 12.40 -4.97 -4.71
CA VAL A 55 13.39 -5.98 -4.31
C VAL A 55 14.70 -5.37 -3.79
N GLU A 56 15.07 -4.18 -4.28
CA GLU A 56 16.33 -3.53 -3.93
C GLU A 56 16.23 -2.70 -2.65
N ARG A 57 15.14 -1.95 -2.51
CA ARG A 57 14.99 -0.96 -1.43
C ARG A 57 13.56 -0.48 -1.21
N GLU A 58 13.39 0.15 -0.05
CA GLU A 58 12.23 0.95 0.31
C GLU A 58 12.49 2.40 -0.07
N ARG A 59 11.59 3.00 -0.85
CA ARG A 59 11.70 4.39 -1.31
C ARG A 59 10.51 5.20 -0.83
N MET A 60 10.78 6.25 -0.05
CA MET A 60 9.76 7.24 0.28
C MET A 60 9.43 8.09 -0.96
N ILE A 61 8.15 8.38 -1.16
CA ILE A 61 7.65 9.19 -2.26
C ILE A 61 7.08 10.48 -1.67
N GLU A 62 7.74 11.59 -1.99
CA GLU A 62 7.21 12.93 -1.72
C GLU A 62 6.20 13.30 -2.82
N ASN A 63 4.99 13.69 -2.43
CA ASN A 63 3.88 14.01 -3.34
C ASN A 63 3.42 12.83 -4.22
N GLY A 64 3.29 11.64 -3.64
CA GLY A 64 2.81 10.49 -4.39
C GLY A 64 1.37 10.64 -4.88
N ARG A 65 1.00 9.76 -5.79
CA ARG A 65 -0.31 9.76 -6.44
C ARG A 65 -1.44 9.59 -5.42
N VAL A 66 -2.56 10.26 -5.68
CA VAL A 66 -3.80 10.09 -4.92
C VAL A 66 -4.67 9.01 -5.58
N LEU A 67 -5.16 8.07 -4.78
CA LEU A 67 -6.08 7.01 -5.20
C LEU A 67 -7.35 7.02 -4.35
N PRO A 68 -8.54 6.77 -4.93
CA PRO A 68 -9.77 6.65 -4.16
C PRO A 68 -9.71 5.42 -3.25
N VAL A 69 -10.00 5.58 -1.95
CA VAL A 69 -10.03 4.50 -0.96
C VAL A 69 -10.99 3.37 -1.38
N LYS A 70 -12.12 3.72 -2.00
CA LYS A 70 -13.06 2.73 -2.55
C LYS A 70 -12.37 1.76 -3.52
N ARG A 71 -11.43 2.23 -4.34
CA ARG A 71 -10.71 1.37 -5.28
C ARG A 71 -9.76 0.41 -4.57
N LEU A 72 -9.17 0.85 -3.45
CA LEU A 72 -8.26 0.04 -2.63
C LEU A 72 -8.98 -1.07 -1.86
N MET A 73 -10.27 -0.88 -1.53
CA MET A 73 -11.07 -1.89 -0.85
C MET A 73 -11.67 -2.95 -1.78
N HIS A 74 -11.61 -2.76 -3.11
CA HIS A 74 -12.13 -3.71 -4.10
C HIS A 74 -11.03 -4.61 -4.70
N GLY A 75 -9.77 -4.44 -4.29
CA GLY A 75 -8.73 -5.43 -4.61
C GLY A 75 -9.05 -6.77 -3.95
N LYS A 76 -8.41 -7.85 -4.40
CA LYS A 76 -8.48 -9.11 -3.66
C LYS A 76 -7.79 -8.88 -2.31
N THR A 77 -8.59 -8.73 -1.26
CA THR A 77 -8.08 -8.57 0.10
C THR A 77 -7.54 -9.91 0.55
N GLU A 78 -6.21 -10.04 0.57
CA GLU A 78 -5.53 -11.16 1.21
C GLU A 78 -5.32 -10.76 2.68
N VAL A 79 -6.11 -11.37 3.57
CA VAL A 79 -6.11 -11.12 5.03
C VAL A 79 -4.98 -11.88 5.69
#